data_AF-A0A8K1FHT1-F1
#
_entry.id   AF-A0A8K1FHT1-F1
#
_cell.length_a   1.000
_cell.length_b   1.000
_cell.length_c   1.000
_cell.angle_alpha   90.00
_cell.angle_beta   90.00
_cell.angle_gamma   90.00
#
_symmetry.space_group_name_H-M   'P 1'
#
loop_
_entity.id
_entity.type
_entity.pdbx_description
1 polymer ?
#
loop_
_entity_poly.entity_id
_entity_poly.type
_entity_poly.pdbx_seq_one_letter_code
_entity_poly.pdbx_strand_id
1 'polypeptide(L)'
;MAKSNARAESDQLFKLQIQGDKYARLLMEQKQRLRQLDAQYRKVHEELKELRLKRGEGDQRGGGANAVRARLADEQRELMKLENRLSACRTRESKMLSANAELRQRVDALRAGRVLSQNVFDKNQKRLREIQRLMQDCFRSATQIMAERDRIAAQACAMTASNTDEQESFDSVFQNLAAIIKREKENAEAYRKQVLEQDPLDLSDDYMRGDISMEEEQKLKKTLQRLDSTLKDDKQAIETINEKLLDFESTFKVLQEQMGVDDCHDILAVYTKREEENFALFRYVQSLNNEIEQLEDDKHRLEQEKEKLQVGMKDGSAHARKRMIDDLVETRQRIVKENGDYERLRASALREFQPIARAVDRLYNALGCNDVVQPNASSGSSTGDTSKRTRKQSDDQMAMMARINSMNDLLAAHGITEGNILQFLAIIEQRSNELIEQFSERLQYKNPMEFSRASLGANLRPSDPSRAVVAARAIIFDANNGPANPSGPPISPVATNVSNNASVENPHAFDGISSILGSMSPVAKGRSTTAIAEEETGQSSSDEDDDEDHPMSTAELQKRAAKSFAGLQMNPKVQVTRGKPVMPKKKK
;
A
#
# COMPACT_ATOMS: atom_id res chain seq x y z
N MET A 1 -142.85 35.73 43.09
CA MET A 1 -141.63 36.55 42.92
C MET A 1 -140.53 36.20 43.93
N ALA A 2 -140.78 36.15 45.26
CA ALA A 2 -139.71 35.86 46.24
C ALA A 2 -139.08 34.45 46.15
N LYS A 3 -139.85 33.42 45.78
CA LYS A 3 -139.34 32.02 45.68
C LYS A 3 -138.46 31.75 44.45
N SER A 4 -138.53 32.58 43.40
CA SER A 4 -137.65 32.44 42.22
C SER A 4 -136.30 33.11 42.45
N ASN A 5 -136.25 34.23 43.19
CA ASN A 5 -134.99 34.88 43.55
C ASN A 5 -134.14 34.03 44.51
N ALA A 6 -134.76 33.42 45.52
CA ALA A 6 -134.03 32.51 46.44
C ALA A 6 -133.43 31.29 45.71
N ARG A 7 -134.08 30.79 44.64
CA ARG A 7 -133.54 29.73 43.79
C ARG A 7 -132.38 30.21 42.92
N ALA A 8 -132.50 31.39 42.32
CA ALA A 8 -131.42 31.98 41.51
C ALA A 8 -130.16 32.32 42.34
N GLU A 9 -130.34 32.80 43.58
CA GLU A 9 -129.26 33.04 44.54
C GLU A 9 -128.59 31.72 44.99
N SER A 10 -129.39 30.66 45.21
CA SER A 10 -128.87 29.31 45.49
C SER A 10 -128.06 28.74 44.31
N ASP A 11 -128.50 28.94 43.07
CA ASP A 11 -127.78 28.49 41.87
C ASP A 11 -126.48 29.27 41.66
N GLN A 12 -126.46 30.56 42.01
CA GLN A 12 -125.25 31.38 41.98
C GLN A 12 -124.27 30.98 43.09
N LEU A 13 -124.77 30.69 44.29
CA LEU A 13 -123.97 30.15 45.40
C LEU A 13 -123.35 28.79 45.02
N PHE A 14 -124.13 27.92 44.37
CA PHE A 14 -123.67 26.63 43.88
C PHE A 14 -122.61 26.76 42.77
N LYS A 15 -122.77 27.70 41.83
CA LYS A 15 -121.74 28.01 40.82
C LYS A 15 -120.45 28.52 41.45
N LEU A 16 -120.54 29.40 42.45
CA LEU A 16 -119.38 29.90 43.19
C LEU A 16 -118.70 28.79 44.00
N GLN A 17 -119.48 27.88 44.59
CA GLN A 17 -118.95 26.70 45.28
C GLN A 17 -118.20 25.78 44.31
N ILE A 18 -118.76 25.48 43.15
CA ILE A 18 -118.09 24.70 42.10
C ILE A 18 -116.80 25.40 41.62
N GLN A 19 -116.82 26.71 41.46
CA GLN A 19 -115.63 27.48 41.10
C GLN A 19 -114.58 27.46 42.22
N GLY A 20 -115.00 27.58 43.48
CA GLY A 20 -114.15 27.44 44.66
C GLY A 20 -113.48 26.07 44.71
N ASP A 21 -114.24 24.99 44.50
CA ASP A 21 -113.74 23.62 44.44
C ASP A 21 -112.79 23.39 43.24
N LYS A 22 -113.04 24.06 42.11
CA LYS A 22 -112.14 24.03 40.94
C LYS A 22 -110.81 24.72 41.25
N TYR A 23 -110.82 25.92 41.81
CA TYR A 23 -109.60 26.64 42.18
C TYR A 23 -108.85 25.95 43.32
N ALA A 24 -109.56 25.35 44.30
CA ALA A 24 -108.95 24.55 45.35
C ALA A 24 -108.19 23.34 44.78
N ARG A 25 -108.78 22.63 43.81
CA ARG A 25 -108.10 21.53 43.10
C ARG A 25 -106.85 21.99 42.35
N LEU A 26 -106.96 23.07 41.57
CA LEU A 26 -105.80 23.64 40.85
C LEU A 26 -104.70 24.11 41.81
N LEU A 27 -105.07 24.72 42.94
CA LEU A 27 -104.13 25.16 43.96
C LEU A 27 -103.43 23.97 44.62
N MET A 28 -104.15 22.88 44.87
CA MET A 28 -103.56 21.63 45.39
C MET A 28 -102.58 21.02 44.38
N GLU A 29 -102.92 20.98 43.09
CA GLU A 29 -102.04 20.49 42.03
C GLU A 29 -100.76 21.34 41.92
N GLN A 30 -100.89 22.68 41.94
CA GLN A 30 -99.72 23.57 41.91
C GLN A 30 -98.87 23.45 43.17
N LYS A 31 -99.47 23.31 44.36
CA LYS A 31 -98.72 23.05 45.60
C LYS A 31 -97.99 21.72 45.55
N GLN A 32 -98.58 20.69 44.94
CA GLN A 32 -97.92 19.40 44.75
C GLN A 32 -96.75 19.52 43.76
N ARG A 33 -96.93 20.24 42.65
CA ARG A 33 -95.86 20.53 41.69
C ARG A 33 -94.70 21.31 42.31
N LEU A 34 -95.01 22.31 43.15
CA LEU A 34 -94.00 23.09 43.86
C LEU A 34 -93.16 22.21 44.80
N ARG A 35 -93.82 21.33 45.58
CA ARG A 35 -93.12 20.37 46.45
C ARG A 35 -92.25 19.39 45.67
N GLN A 36 -92.70 18.94 44.50
CA GLN A 36 -91.90 18.09 43.62
C GLN A 36 -90.67 18.82 43.08
N LEU A 37 -90.83 20.08 42.64
CA LEU A 37 -89.70 20.92 42.20
C LEU A 37 -88.71 21.17 43.34
N ASP A 38 -89.19 21.50 44.54
CA ASP A 38 -88.33 21.72 45.71
C ASP A 38 -87.56 20.46 46.09
N ALA A 39 -88.20 19.29 46.01
CA ALA A 39 -87.54 18.01 46.24
C ALA A 39 -86.45 17.73 45.18
N GLN A 40 -86.72 18.02 43.91
CA GLN A 40 -85.72 17.89 42.84
C GLN A 40 -84.57 18.88 43.02
N TYR A 41 -84.87 20.13 43.37
CA TYR A 41 -83.85 21.15 43.63
C TYR A 41 -82.92 20.73 44.77
N ARG A 42 -83.47 20.21 45.88
CA ARG A 42 -82.66 19.72 47.00
C ARG A 42 -81.78 18.54 46.60
N LYS A 43 -82.33 17.56 45.88
CA LYS A 43 -81.54 16.41 45.39
C LYS A 43 -80.38 16.85 44.51
N VAL A 44 -80.63 17.68 43.50
CA VAL A 44 -79.57 18.19 42.62
C VAL A 44 -78.55 19.03 43.41
N HIS A 45 -79.00 19.80 44.40
CA HIS A 45 -78.10 20.59 45.23
C HIS A 45 -77.22 19.74 46.15
N GLU A 46 -77.77 18.67 46.72
CA GLU A 46 -77.04 17.67 47.51
C GLU A 46 -76.04 16.90 46.63
N GLU A 47 -76.45 16.44 45.45
CA GLU A 47 -75.56 15.82 44.47
C GLU A 47 -74.42 16.76 44.04
N LEU A 48 -74.71 18.04 43.81
CA LEU A 48 -73.68 19.04 43.46
C LEU A 48 -72.72 19.28 44.62
N LYS A 49 -73.22 19.30 45.87
CA LYS A 49 -72.40 19.43 47.08
C LYS A 49 -71.54 18.20 47.28
N GLU A 50 -72.07 17.00 47.09
CA GLU A 50 -71.31 15.76 47.11
C GLU A 50 -70.25 15.72 46.01
N LEU A 51 -70.54 16.14 44.79
CA LEU A 51 -69.56 16.24 43.69
C LEU A 51 -68.51 17.34 43.90
N ARG A 52 -68.74 18.26 44.83
CA ARG A 52 -67.72 19.22 45.28
C ARG A 52 -66.91 18.67 46.45
N LEU A 53 -67.55 17.92 47.35
CA LEU A 53 -66.90 17.30 48.51
C LEU A 53 -66.06 16.07 48.11
N LYS A 54 -66.57 15.18 47.25
CA LYS A 54 -65.81 14.08 46.62
C LYS A 54 -64.62 14.59 45.82
N ARG A 55 -64.70 15.82 45.29
CA ARG A 55 -63.59 16.53 44.64
C ARG A 55 -62.56 17.08 45.63
N GLY A 56 -62.95 17.30 46.89
CA GLY A 56 -62.09 17.78 47.97
C GLY A 56 -61.54 16.69 48.90
N GLU A 57 -62.22 15.55 49.06
CA GLU A 57 -61.86 14.49 50.01
C GLU A 57 -60.94 13.42 49.43
N GLY A 58 -61.13 13.04 48.16
CA GLY A 58 -60.20 12.13 47.48
C GLY A 58 -58.88 12.81 47.08
N ASP A 59 -58.84 14.13 47.21
CA ASP A 59 -57.79 14.93 46.63
C ASP A 59 -57.50 16.15 47.52
N GLN A 60 -56.58 15.98 48.46
CA GLN A 60 -55.70 17.08 48.92
C GLN A 60 -54.93 17.74 47.73
N ARG A 61 -55.22 17.33 46.49
CA ARG A 61 -54.70 17.84 45.23
C ARG A 61 -55.74 18.58 44.35
N GLY A 62 -57.00 18.69 44.80
CA GLY A 62 -58.14 19.15 44.00
C GLY A 62 -58.60 20.60 44.22
N GLY A 63 -57.68 21.56 44.20
CA GLY A 63 -58.01 23.01 44.22
C GLY A 63 -58.58 23.53 42.89
N GLY A 64 -59.70 22.98 42.43
CA GLY A 64 -60.36 23.39 41.18
C GLY A 64 -59.47 23.29 39.92
N ALA A 65 -59.94 23.89 38.82
CA ALA A 65 -59.20 23.92 37.55
C ALA A 65 -57.85 24.66 37.64
N ASN A 66 -57.63 25.45 38.70
CA ASN A 66 -56.39 26.20 38.92
C ASN A 66 -55.30 25.32 39.56
N ALA A 67 -55.64 24.41 40.48
CA ALA A 67 -54.66 23.49 41.06
C ALA A 67 -54.15 22.47 40.03
N VAL A 68 -55.00 22.00 39.12
CA VAL A 68 -54.57 21.12 38.02
C VAL A 68 -53.60 21.85 37.09
N ARG A 69 -53.89 23.10 36.74
CA ARG A 69 -52.98 23.93 35.93
C ARG A 69 -51.65 24.21 36.64
N ALA A 70 -51.67 24.47 37.95
CA ALA A 70 -50.44 24.66 38.72
C ALA A 70 -49.59 23.38 38.76
N ARG A 71 -50.21 22.20 38.95
CA ARG A 71 -49.50 20.91 38.93
C ARG A 71 -48.88 20.60 37.58
N LEU A 72 -49.63 20.77 36.50
CA LEU A 72 -49.10 20.58 35.15
C LEU A 72 -47.92 21.53 34.89
N ALA A 73 -47.98 22.77 35.38
CA ALA A 73 -46.86 23.71 35.28
C ALA A 73 -45.65 23.27 36.12
N ASP A 74 -45.85 22.73 37.32
CA ASP A 74 -44.77 22.22 38.17
C ASP A 74 -44.14 20.93 37.59
N GLU A 75 -44.95 20.00 37.11
CA GLU A 75 -44.49 18.80 36.39
C GLU A 75 -43.71 19.19 35.13
N GLN A 76 -44.17 20.20 34.38
CA GLN A 76 -43.46 20.69 33.21
C GLN A 76 -42.12 21.34 33.57
N ARG A 77 -42.03 22.06 34.70
CA ARG A 77 -40.74 22.56 35.22
C ARG A 77 -39.81 21.43 35.63
N GLU A 78 -40.31 20.37 36.24
CA GLU A 78 -39.51 19.19 36.58
C GLU A 78 -39.01 18.46 35.34
N LEU A 79 -39.85 18.29 34.31
CA LEU A 79 -39.46 17.75 33.02
C LEU A 79 -38.34 18.60 32.39
N MET A 80 -38.49 19.93 32.35
CA MET A 80 -37.44 20.82 31.83
C MET A 80 -36.12 20.68 32.61
N LYS A 81 -36.17 20.52 33.94
CA LYS A 81 -34.95 20.28 34.74
C LYS A 81 -34.29 18.95 34.39
N LEU A 82 -35.07 17.89 34.23
CA LEU A 82 -34.56 16.57 33.86
C LEU A 82 -34.00 16.56 32.43
N GLU A 83 -34.65 17.23 31.49
CA GLU A 83 -34.17 17.40 30.12
C GLU A 83 -32.85 18.19 30.08
N ASN A 84 -32.76 19.29 30.83
CA ASN A 84 -31.52 20.07 30.95
C ASN A 84 -30.39 19.23 31.56
N ARG A 85 -30.69 18.42 32.59
CA ARG A 85 -29.71 17.51 33.20
C ARG A 85 -29.27 16.42 32.22
N LEU A 86 -30.21 15.86 31.44
CA LEU A 86 -29.90 14.87 30.41
C LEU A 86 -29.03 15.48 29.29
N SER A 87 -29.35 16.69 28.84
CA SER A 87 -28.56 17.43 27.85
C SER A 87 -27.14 17.70 28.34
N ALA A 88 -26.99 18.10 29.61
CA ALA A 88 -25.68 18.28 30.24
C ALA A 88 -24.90 16.94 30.33
N CYS A 89 -25.57 15.85 30.69
CA CYS A 89 -24.98 14.50 30.69
C CYS A 89 -24.54 14.07 29.28
N ARG A 90 -25.36 14.25 28.25
CA ARG A 90 -25.02 13.94 26.85
C ARG A 90 -23.85 14.77 26.33
N THR A 91 -23.80 16.05 26.69
CA THR A 91 -22.68 16.92 26.33
C THR A 91 -21.39 16.45 27.01
N ARG A 92 -21.46 16.07 28.29
CA ARG A 92 -20.31 15.51 29.01
C ARG A 92 -19.86 14.18 28.39
N GLU A 93 -20.79 13.29 28.07
CA GLU A 93 -20.50 12.03 27.39
C GLU A 93 -19.80 12.26 26.05
N SER A 94 -20.32 13.17 25.23
CA SER A 94 -19.72 13.53 23.93
C SER A 94 -18.29 14.05 24.09
N LYS A 95 -18.04 14.91 25.09
CA LYS A 95 -16.69 15.38 25.43
C LYS A 95 -15.77 14.23 25.85
N MET A 96 -16.25 13.31 26.68
CA MET A 96 -15.47 12.15 27.12
C MET A 96 -15.16 11.20 25.95
N LEU A 97 -16.09 11.00 25.02
CA LEU A 97 -15.87 10.22 23.81
C LEU A 97 -14.81 10.85 22.90
N SER A 98 -14.86 12.17 22.71
CA SER A 98 -13.82 12.92 21.96
C SER A 98 -12.45 12.76 22.62
N ALA A 99 -12.37 12.98 23.94
CA ALA A 99 -11.11 12.81 24.67
C ALA A 99 -10.59 11.36 24.61
N ASN A 100 -11.48 10.36 24.66
CA ASN A 100 -11.08 8.96 24.50
C ASN A 100 -10.55 8.68 23.09
N ALA A 101 -11.17 9.26 22.05
CA ALA A 101 -10.71 9.14 20.67
C ALA A 101 -9.31 9.78 20.49
N GLU A 102 -9.08 10.97 21.04
CA GLU A 102 -7.78 11.63 21.04
C GLU A 102 -6.71 10.81 21.78
N LEU A 103 -7.05 10.25 22.94
CA LEU A 103 -6.14 9.36 23.67
C LEU A 103 -5.81 8.09 22.89
N ARG A 104 -6.79 7.49 22.20
CA ARG A 104 -6.54 6.33 21.31
C ARG A 104 -5.60 6.69 20.18
N GLN A 105 -5.84 7.82 19.50
CA GLN A 105 -4.96 8.30 18.44
C GLN A 105 -3.53 8.54 18.97
N ARG A 106 -3.40 9.12 20.17
CA ARG A 106 -2.09 9.32 20.80
C ARG A 106 -1.40 8.00 21.15
N VAL A 107 -2.14 7.01 21.66
CA VAL A 107 -1.61 5.67 21.93
C VAL A 107 -1.13 5.01 20.63
N ASP A 108 -1.89 5.12 19.54
CA ASP A 108 -1.52 4.55 18.25
C ASP A 108 -0.28 5.26 17.66
N ALA A 109 -0.19 6.59 17.79
CA ALA A 109 1.00 7.34 17.40
C ALA A 109 2.25 6.89 18.21
N LEU A 110 2.11 6.71 19.52
CA LEU A 110 3.20 6.21 20.37
C LEU A 110 3.59 4.76 20.04
N ARG A 111 2.62 3.90 19.70
CA ARG A 111 2.89 2.53 19.24
C ARG A 111 3.63 2.52 17.91
N ALA A 112 3.20 3.34 16.95
CA ALA A 112 3.90 3.51 15.67
C ALA A 112 5.33 4.03 15.89
N GLY A 113 5.50 5.02 16.77
CA GLY A 113 6.82 5.52 17.17
C GLY A 113 7.71 4.44 17.77
N ARG A 114 7.19 3.61 18.68
CA ARG A 114 7.92 2.48 19.28
C ARG A 114 8.35 1.44 18.25
N VAL A 115 7.47 1.11 17.31
CA VAL A 115 7.79 0.16 16.23
C VAL A 115 8.88 0.72 15.32
N LEU A 116 8.80 2.01 14.96
CA LEU A 116 9.84 2.67 14.18
C LEU A 116 11.20 2.65 14.90
N SER A 117 11.22 3.04 16.19
CA SER A 117 12.45 3.02 16.98
C SER A 117 13.03 1.61 17.13
N GLN A 118 12.18 0.60 17.33
CA GLN A 118 12.61 -0.80 17.40
C GLN A 118 13.22 -1.25 16.07
N ASN A 119 12.57 -0.94 14.94
CA ASN A 119 13.10 -1.27 13.61
C ASN A 119 14.46 -0.62 13.35
N VAL A 120 14.64 0.64 13.76
CA VAL A 120 15.93 1.34 13.66
C VAL A 120 16.97 0.68 14.57
N PHE A 121 16.59 0.34 15.80
CA PHE A 121 17.46 -0.36 16.74
C PHE A 121 17.92 -1.71 16.18
N ASP A 122 17.02 -2.54 15.68
CA ASP A 122 17.34 -3.86 15.11
C ASP A 122 18.24 -3.74 13.89
N LYS A 123 18.01 -2.75 13.02
CA LYS A 123 18.89 -2.44 11.88
C LYS A 123 20.28 -2.04 12.34
N ASN A 124 20.38 -1.16 13.32
CA ASN A 124 21.67 -0.73 13.89
C ASN A 124 22.38 -1.89 14.59
N GLN A 125 21.65 -2.76 15.27
CA GLN A 125 22.22 -3.94 15.91
C GLN A 125 22.75 -4.96 14.90
N LYS A 126 22.04 -5.17 13.79
CA LYS A 126 22.54 -6.00 12.67
C LYS A 126 23.81 -5.41 12.06
N ARG A 127 23.84 -4.10 11.79
CA ARG A 127 25.04 -3.40 11.31
C ARG A 127 26.21 -3.52 12.28
N LEU A 128 25.96 -3.43 13.59
CA LEU A 128 27.01 -3.58 14.59
C LEU A 128 27.62 -4.99 14.57
N ARG A 129 26.79 -6.03 14.46
CA ARG A 129 27.26 -7.41 14.32
C ARG A 129 28.03 -7.63 13.02
N GLU A 130 27.59 -7.02 11.93
CA GLU A 130 28.29 -7.07 10.64
C GLU A 130 29.66 -6.39 10.70
N ILE A 131 29.75 -5.20 11.30
CA ILE A 131 31.03 -4.51 11.53
C ILE A 131 31.95 -5.34 12.41
N GLN A 132 31.44 -5.97 13.47
CA GLN A 132 32.23 -6.87 14.31
C GLN A 132 32.76 -8.08 13.52
N ARG A 133 31.94 -8.68 12.66
CA ARG A 133 32.37 -9.78 11.78
C ARG A 133 33.45 -9.33 10.81
N LEU A 134 33.24 -8.21 10.11
CA LEU A 134 34.23 -7.64 9.20
C LEU A 134 35.55 -7.30 9.91
N MET A 135 35.47 -6.79 11.14
CA MET A 135 36.64 -6.53 11.96
C MET A 135 37.40 -7.83 12.27
N GLN A 136 36.71 -8.90 12.66
CA GLN A 136 37.32 -10.22 12.89
C GLN A 136 37.95 -10.79 11.63
N ASP A 137 37.26 -10.70 10.48
CA ASP A 137 37.78 -11.16 9.18
C ASP A 137 39.04 -10.39 8.77
N CYS A 138 39.04 -9.06 8.98
CA CYS A 138 40.19 -8.20 8.74
C CYS A 138 41.37 -8.59 9.66
N PHE A 139 41.12 -8.83 10.95
CA PHE A 139 42.14 -9.32 11.87
C PHE A 139 42.71 -10.68 11.46
N ARG A 140 41.86 -11.62 11.01
CA ARG A 140 42.31 -12.92 10.51
C ARG A 140 43.19 -12.78 9.27
N SER A 141 42.76 -11.97 8.31
CA SER A 141 43.53 -11.68 7.09
C SER A 141 44.86 -11.00 7.41
N ALA A 142 44.86 -9.98 8.28
CA ALA A 142 46.08 -9.31 8.72
C ALA A 142 47.06 -10.27 9.42
N THR A 143 46.55 -11.18 10.23
CA THR A 143 47.35 -12.19 10.94
C THR A 143 47.97 -13.18 9.95
N GLN A 144 47.22 -13.62 8.94
CA GLN A 144 47.71 -14.47 7.87
C GLN A 144 48.82 -13.78 7.05
N ILE A 145 48.63 -12.51 6.68
CA ILE A 145 49.65 -11.72 5.98
C ILE A 145 50.91 -11.56 6.84
N MET A 146 50.78 -11.33 8.14
CA MET A 146 51.92 -11.28 9.06
C MET A 146 52.67 -12.62 9.11
N ALA A 147 51.94 -13.74 9.20
CA ALA A 147 52.57 -15.06 9.20
C ALA A 147 53.33 -15.35 7.90
N GLU A 148 52.76 -15.02 6.74
CA GLU A 148 53.44 -15.15 5.44
C GLU A 148 54.66 -14.22 5.34
N ARG A 149 54.54 -12.96 5.81
CA ARG A 149 55.67 -12.03 5.88
C ARG A 149 56.80 -12.61 6.73
N ASP A 150 56.49 -13.15 7.90
CA ASP A 150 57.48 -13.70 8.82
C ASP A 150 58.13 -14.97 8.24
N ARG A 151 57.38 -15.79 7.50
CA ARG A 151 57.91 -16.93 6.72
C ARG A 151 58.90 -16.48 5.66
N ILE A 152 58.55 -15.47 4.85
CA ILE A 152 59.43 -14.91 3.82
C ILE A 152 60.67 -14.28 4.45
N ALA A 153 60.52 -13.54 5.56
CA ALA A 153 61.63 -12.94 6.27
C ALA A 153 62.59 -14.02 6.83
N ALA A 154 62.07 -15.11 7.39
CA ALA A 154 62.88 -16.24 7.84
C ALA A 154 63.64 -16.91 6.68
N GLN A 155 62.99 -17.10 5.52
CA GLN A 155 63.65 -17.63 4.32
C GLN A 155 64.75 -16.68 3.82
N ALA A 156 64.50 -15.38 3.80
CA ALA A 156 65.49 -14.38 3.41
C ALA A 156 66.71 -14.38 4.36
N CYS A 157 66.48 -14.45 5.68
CA CYS A 157 67.55 -14.59 6.66
C CYS A 157 68.34 -15.89 6.46
N ALA A 158 67.67 -17.02 6.22
CA ALA A 158 68.33 -18.30 5.97
C ALA A 158 69.18 -18.29 4.69
N MET A 159 68.67 -17.73 3.60
CA MET A 159 69.43 -17.54 2.36
C MET A 159 70.64 -16.62 2.58
N THR A 160 70.46 -15.54 3.35
CA THR A 160 71.56 -14.62 3.68
C THR A 160 72.63 -15.32 4.50
N ALA A 161 72.24 -16.14 5.49
CA ALA A 161 73.17 -16.95 6.29
C ALA A 161 73.92 -17.98 5.44
N SER A 162 73.23 -18.70 4.53
CA SER A 162 73.89 -19.63 3.60
C SER A 162 74.88 -18.91 2.69
N ASN A 163 74.52 -17.73 2.18
CA ASN A 163 75.42 -16.93 1.34
C ASN A 163 76.65 -16.45 2.13
N THR A 164 76.50 -16.08 3.41
CA THR A 164 77.65 -15.70 4.23
C THR A 164 78.56 -16.89 4.51
N ASP A 165 78.00 -18.07 4.80
CA ASP A 165 78.78 -19.29 5.02
C ASP A 165 79.54 -19.72 3.74
N GLU A 166 78.88 -19.64 2.59
CA GLU A 166 79.51 -19.89 1.28
C GLU A 166 80.62 -18.88 1.00
N GLN A 167 80.40 -17.59 1.29
CA GLN A 167 81.42 -16.56 1.14
C GLN A 167 82.62 -16.80 2.06
N GLU A 168 82.40 -17.16 3.33
CA GLU A 168 83.48 -17.52 4.26
C GLU A 168 84.25 -18.76 3.76
N SER A 169 83.54 -19.77 3.24
CA SER A 169 84.17 -20.95 2.65
C SER A 169 85.01 -20.59 1.42
N PHE A 170 84.51 -19.71 0.55
CA PHE A 170 85.23 -19.22 -0.63
C PHE A 170 86.47 -18.42 -0.22
N ASP A 171 86.33 -17.51 0.73
CA ASP A 171 87.45 -16.71 1.25
C ASP A 171 88.52 -17.61 1.89
N SER A 172 88.12 -18.69 2.57
CA SER A 172 89.07 -19.67 3.13
C SER A 172 89.85 -20.41 2.03
N VAL A 173 89.16 -20.87 0.97
CA VAL A 173 89.78 -21.56 -0.17
C VAL A 173 90.68 -20.59 -0.94
N PHE A 174 90.23 -19.35 -1.12
CA PHE A 174 90.99 -18.29 -1.78
C PHE A 174 92.28 -17.96 -0.99
N GLN A 175 92.18 -17.82 0.33
CA GLN A 175 93.36 -17.61 1.19
C GLN A 175 94.32 -18.80 1.13
N ASN A 176 93.82 -20.03 1.17
CA ASN A 176 94.64 -21.24 1.05
C ASN A 176 95.35 -21.30 -0.31
N LEU A 177 94.64 -21.04 -1.41
CA LEU A 177 95.22 -21.03 -2.75
C LEU A 177 96.23 -19.88 -2.92
N ALA A 178 95.92 -18.69 -2.41
CA ALA A 178 96.83 -17.56 -2.39
C ALA A 178 98.10 -17.87 -1.59
N ALA A 179 97.98 -18.59 -0.46
CA ALA A 179 99.12 -19.05 0.32
C ALA A 179 99.96 -20.11 -0.42
N ILE A 180 99.32 -21.06 -1.12
CA ILE A 180 100.01 -22.04 -1.96
C ILE A 180 100.76 -21.35 -3.10
N ILE A 181 100.11 -20.46 -3.84
CA ILE A 181 100.73 -19.69 -4.93
C ILE A 181 101.87 -18.82 -4.38
N LYS A 182 101.70 -18.17 -3.22
CA LYS A 182 102.76 -17.39 -2.58
C LYS A 182 103.94 -18.28 -2.22
N ARG A 183 103.69 -19.43 -1.58
CA ARG A 183 104.73 -20.41 -1.23
C ARG A 183 105.43 -20.97 -2.46
N GLU A 184 104.69 -21.29 -3.52
CA GLU A 184 105.24 -21.80 -4.77
C GLU A 184 106.03 -20.73 -5.51
N LYS A 185 105.56 -19.49 -5.54
CA LYS A 185 106.30 -18.33 -6.05
C LYS A 185 107.57 -18.09 -5.26
N GLU A 186 107.51 -18.11 -3.92
CA GLU A 186 108.70 -17.99 -3.06
C GLU A 186 109.67 -19.16 -3.27
N ASN A 187 109.19 -20.38 -3.43
CA ASN A 187 110.01 -21.55 -3.76
C ASN A 187 110.61 -21.45 -5.17
N ALA A 188 109.85 -20.99 -6.16
CA ALA A 188 110.30 -20.82 -7.54
C ALA A 188 111.29 -19.66 -7.64
N GLU A 189 111.10 -18.58 -6.88
CA GLU A 189 112.06 -17.49 -6.73
C GLU A 189 113.30 -17.94 -5.98
N ALA A 190 113.17 -18.76 -4.93
CA ALA A 190 114.30 -19.35 -4.22
C ALA A 190 115.06 -20.34 -5.10
N TYR A 191 114.37 -21.17 -5.87
CA TYR A 191 114.97 -22.09 -6.84
C TYR A 191 115.62 -21.33 -7.97
N ARG A 192 114.97 -20.30 -8.53
CA ARG A 192 115.56 -19.41 -9.53
C ARG A 192 116.78 -18.70 -8.97
N LYS A 193 116.75 -18.25 -7.71
CA LYS A 193 117.87 -17.61 -7.03
C LYS A 193 119.01 -18.61 -6.80
N GLN A 194 118.71 -19.85 -6.40
CA GLN A 194 119.67 -20.93 -6.20
C GLN A 194 120.27 -21.44 -7.52
N VAL A 195 119.49 -21.52 -8.60
CA VAL A 195 119.94 -21.86 -9.96
C VAL A 195 120.81 -20.72 -10.52
N LEU A 196 120.42 -19.46 -10.30
CA LEU A 196 121.25 -18.30 -10.64
C LEU A 196 122.52 -18.19 -9.80
N GLU A 197 122.57 -18.86 -8.63
CA GLU A 197 123.70 -18.92 -7.70
C GLU A 197 124.57 -20.19 -7.88
N GLN A 198 124.12 -21.20 -8.66
CA GLN A 198 124.84 -22.47 -8.84
C GLN A 198 125.41 -22.76 -10.23
N ASP A 199 124.94 -22.20 -11.36
CA ASP A 199 125.74 -22.10 -12.60
C ASP A 199 124.96 -21.47 -13.78
N PRO A 200 125.63 -20.76 -14.71
CA PRO A 200 125.12 -20.44 -16.04
C PRO A 200 125.36 -21.61 -17.01
N LEU A 201 124.40 -21.90 -17.91
CA LEU A 201 124.41 -22.91 -19.01
C LEU A 201 124.05 -24.33 -18.53
N ASP A 202 123.40 -25.24 -19.26
CA ASP A 202 122.75 -25.39 -20.57
C ASP A 202 122.16 -26.84 -20.56
N LEU A 203 121.41 -27.20 -21.62
CA LEU A 203 121.00 -28.56 -22.05
C LEU A 203 119.73 -29.15 -21.39
N SER A 204 118.58 -29.20 -22.08
CA SER A 204 118.20 -30.00 -23.25
C SER A 204 117.97 -31.50 -22.95
N ASP A 205 116.71 -31.89 -23.13
CA ASP A 205 116.16 -33.19 -23.57
C ASP A 205 116.76 -34.50 -23.03
N ASP A 206 115.90 -35.39 -22.52
CA ASP A 206 115.91 -36.75 -23.06
C ASP A 206 114.59 -37.50 -22.90
N TYR A 207 114.10 -38.02 -24.03
CA TYR A 207 113.03 -38.99 -24.20
C TYR A 207 113.65 -40.39 -24.13
N MET A 208 113.11 -41.31 -23.33
CA MET A 208 113.46 -42.73 -23.44
C MET A 208 112.22 -43.61 -23.60
N ARG A 209 112.23 -44.38 -24.69
CA ARG A 209 111.21 -45.30 -25.21
C ARG A 209 111.81 -46.70 -25.28
N GLY A 210 111.08 -47.72 -24.80
CA GLY A 210 111.25 -49.12 -25.24
C GLY A 210 111.30 -50.15 -24.10
N ASP A 211 110.28 -51.01 -24.02
CA ASP A 211 110.36 -52.48 -24.22
C ASP A 211 109.11 -53.14 -23.62
N ILE A 212 108.32 -53.86 -24.43
CA ILE A 212 107.11 -54.59 -23.95
C ILE A 212 107.25 -56.12 -24.09
N SER A 213 106.83 -56.82 -23.03
CA SER A 213 107.01 -58.24 -22.73
C SER A 213 105.85 -59.11 -23.25
N MET A 214 106.06 -60.43 -23.35
CA MET A 214 105.10 -61.44 -23.86
C MET A 214 103.73 -61.45 -23.13
N GLU A 215 103.65 -60.84 -21.94
CA GLU A 215 102.41 -60.66 -21.18
C GLU A 215 101.56 -59.49 -21.71
N GLU A 216 102.18 -58.47 -22.31
CA GLU A 216 101.51 -57.35 -22.96
C GLU A 216 100.89 -57.75 -24.30
N GLU A 217 101.46 -58.74 -25.00
CA GLU A 217 100.87 -59.34 -26.20
C GLU A 217 99.56 -60.11 -25.89
N GLN A 218 99.48 -60.80 -24.73
CA GLN A 218 98.26 -61.50 -24.31
C GLN A 218 97.18 -60.54 -23.81
N LYS A 219 97.56 -59.44 -23.14
CA LYS A 219 96.63 -58.35 -22.80
C LYS A 219 96.10 -57.68 -24.07
N LEU A 220 96.96 -57.47 -25.07
CA LEU A 220 96.57 -56.93 -26.37
C LEU A 220 95.62 -57.87 -27.13
N LYS A 221 95.82 -59.18 -27.08
CA LYS A 221 94.89 -60.15 -27.68
C LYS A 221 93.51 -60.16 -26.99
N LYS A 222 93.47 -59.99 -25.66
CA LYS A 222 92.21 -59.84 -24.90
C LYS A 222 91.52 -58.50 -25.18
N THR A 223 92.25 -57.40 -25.33
CA THR A 223 91.65 -56.12 -25.75
C THR A 223 91.16 -56.19 -27.19
N LEU A 224 91.87 -56.89 -28.08
CA LEU A 224 91.47 -57.06 -29.48
C LEU A 224 90.23 -57.96 -29.63
N GLN A 225 90.09 -59.03 -28.84
CA GLN A 225 88.85 -59.81 -28.76
C GLN A 225 87.68 -59.01 -28.17
N ARG A 226 87.93 -58.16 -27.17
CA ARG A 226 86.90 -57.25 -26.65
C ARG A 226 86.47 -56.25 -27.71
N LEU A 227 87.41 -55.67 -28.46
CA LEU A 227 87.13 -54.76 -29.57
C LEU A 227 86.33 -55.44 -30.70
N ASP A 228 86.62 -56.71 -31.03
CA ASP A 228 85.82 -57.46 -32.02
C ASP A 228 84.40 -57.75 -31.53
N SER A 229 84.22 -58.01 -30.23
CA SER A 229 82.89 -58.16 -29.64
C SER A 229 82.12 -56.86 -29.66
N THR A 230 82.74 -55.73 -29.27
CA THR A 230 82.09 -54.42 -29.32
C THR A 230 81.75 -54.03 -30.75
N LEU A 231 82.59 -54.35 -31.74
CA LEU A 231 82.27 -54.06 -33.14
C LEU A 231 81.08 -54.88 -33.68
N LYS A 232 80.87 -56.11 -33.19
CA LYS A 232 79.68 -56.89 -33.53
C LYS A 232 78.43 -56.33 -32.88
N ASP A 233 78.53 -55.92 -31.62
CA ASP A 233 77.43 -55.29 -30.88
C ASP A 233 77.06 -53.94 -31.52
N ASP A 234 78.04 -53.13 -31.90
CA ASP A 234 77.85 -51.87 -32.63
C ASP A 234 77.22 -52.12 -34.01
N LYS A 235 77.64 -53.17 -34.73
CA LYS A 235 77.05 -53.53 -36.01
C LYS A 235 75.57 -53.94 -35.87
N GLN A 236 75.24 -54.72 -34.85
CA GLN A 236 73.85 -55.06 -34.55
C GLN A 236 73.04 -53.83 -34.14
N ALA A 237 73.61 -52.92 -33.34
CA ALA A 237 72.96 -51.66 -32.99
C ALA A 237 72.68 -50.82 -34.26
N ILE A 238 73.63 -50.73 -35.18
CA ILE A 238 73.45 -50.03 -36.47
C ILE A 238 72.36 -50.69 -37.33
N GLU A 239 72.32 -52.02 -37.40
CA GLU A 239 71.27 -52.74 -38.12
C GLU A 239 69.88 -52.48 -37.52
N THR A 240 69.73 -52.49 -36.19
CA THR A 240 68.45 -52.15 -35.53
C THR A 240 68.04 -50.69 -35.73
N ILE A 241 69.02 -49.77 -35.81
CA ILE A 241 68.74 -48.36 -36.11
C ILE A 241 68.30 -48.22 -37.56
N ASN A 242 68.92 -48.93 -38.50
CA ASN A 242 68.53 -48.90 -39.91
C ASN A 242 67.13 -49.48 -40.16
N GLU A 243 66.74 -50.55 -39.46
CA GLU A 243 65.38 -51.08 -39.53
C GLU A 243 64.35 -50.05 -39.05
N LYS A 244 64.60 -49.39 -37.91
CA LYS A 244 63.74 -48.29 -37.44
C LYS A 244 63.73 -47.10 -38.40
N LEU A 245 64.87 -46.79 -39.03
CA LEU A 245 64.96 -45.73 -40.02
C LEU A 245 64.11 -46.03 -41.26
N LEU A 246 64.11 -47.29 -41.72
CA LEU A 246 63.26 -47.78 -42.81
C LEU A 246 61.78 -47.73 -42.45
N ASP A 247 61.41 -48.08 -41.22
CA ASP A 247 60.03 -47.96 -40.74
C ASP A 247 59.57 -46.49 -40.67
N PHE A 248 60.43 -45.59 -40.19
CA PHE A 248 60.16 -44.16 -40.22
C PHE A 248 60.07 -43.63 -41.65
N GLU A 249 60.94 -44.04 -42.57
CA GLU A 249 60.89 -43.63 -43.97
C GLU A 249 59.63 -44.16 -44.68
N SER A 250 59.20 -45.38 -44.37
CA SER A 250 57.96 -45.98 -44.88
C SER A 250 56.72 -45.25 -44.38
N THR A 251 56.61 -45.03 -43.06
CA THR A 251 55.50 -44.26 -42.47
C THR A 251 55.49 -42.81 -42.95
N PHE A 252 56.67 -42.22 -43.17
CA PHE A 252 56.82 -40.88 -43.71
C PHE A 252 56.36 -40.77 -45.17
N LYS A 253 56.70 -41.75 -46.03
CA LYS A 253 56.19 -41.82 -47.40
C LYS A 253 54.66 -41.92 -47.46
N VAL A 254 54.07 -42.74 -46.59
CA VAL A 254 52.59 -42.83 -46.48
C VAL A 254 51.99 -41.49 -46.03
N LEU A 255 52.64 -40.78 -45.10
CA LEU A 255 52.21 -39.45 -44.66
C LEU A 255 52.36 -38.40 -45.78
N GLN A 256 53.42 -38.47 -46.56
CA GLN A 256 53.69 -37.59 -47.70
C GLN A 256 52.63 -37.79 -48.80
N GLU A 257 52.26 -39.03 -49.10
CA GLU A 257 51.21 -39.37 -50.08
C GLU A 257 49.81 -38.89 -49.63
N GLN A 258 49.49 -38.98 -48.33
CA GLN A 258 48.20 -38.52 -47.81
C GLN A 258 48.10 -37.00 -47.68
N MET A 259 49.21 -36.32 -47.41
CA MET A 259 49.24 -34.87 -47.17
C MET A 259 49.53 -34.07 -48.44
N GLY A 260 50.14 -34.68 -49.48
CA GLY A 260 50.36 -34.07 -50.79
C GLY A 260 51.39 -32.92 -50.81
N VAL A 261 52.33 -32.92 -49.84
CA VAL A 261 53.36 -31.89 -49.71
C VAL A 261 54.73 -32.56 -49.59
N ASP A 262 55.71 -32.13 -50.39
CA ASP A 262 57.01 -32.81 -50.55
C ASP A 262 58.09 -32.40 -49.53
N ASP A 263 57.88 -31.33 -48.76
CA ASP A 263 58.83 -30.83 -47.75
C ASP A 263 58.42 -31.27 -46.33
N CYS A 264 59.36 -31.88 -45.61
CA CYS A 264 59.21 -32.35 -44.22
C CYS A 264 58.80 -31.21 -43.28
N HIS A 265 59.32 -30.01 -43.52
CA HIS A 265 59.03 -28.86 -42.66
C HIS A 265 57.58 -28.37 -42.84
N ASP A 266 57.04 -28.47 -44.06
CA ASP A 266 55.68 -28.05 -44.36
C ASP A 266 54.63 -29.03 -43.81
N ILE A 267 54.91 -30.34 -43.82
CA ILE A 267 54.04 -31.34 -43.19
C ILE A 267 53.96 -31.11 -41.68
N LEU A 268 55.10 -30.86 -41.02
CA LEU A 268 55.12 -30.54 -39.59
C LEU A 268 54.36 -29.25 -39.30
N ALA A 269 54.53 -28.20 -40.10
CA ALA A 269 53.79 -26.96 -39.94
C ALA A 269 52.27 -27.15 -40.09
N VAL A 270 51.82 -27.94 -41.07
CA VAL A 270 50.40 -28.28 -41.25
C VAL A 270 49.89 -29.13 -40.09
N TYR A 271 50.66 -30.10 -39.61
CA TYR A 271 50.28 -30.93 -38.47
C TYR A 271 50.19 -30.11 -37.18
N THR A 272 51.19 -29.29 -36.88
CA THR A 272 51.17 -28.37 -35.72
C THR A 272 49.98 -27.44 -35.79
N LYS A 273 49.66 -26.87 -36.96
CA LYS A 273 48.48 -26.03 -37.13
C LYS A 273 47.18 -26.80 -36.87
N ARG A 274 47.05 -28.03 -37.38
CA ARG A 274 45.88 -28.89 -37.12
C ARG A 274 45.79 -29.31 -35.66
N GLU A 275 46.92 -29.54 -35.01
CA GLU A 275 47.01 -29.88 -33.59
C GLU A 275 46.59 -28.68 -32.73
N GLU A 276 47.05 -27.48 -33.04
CA GLU A 276 46.63 -26.22 -32.41
C GLU A 276 45.11 -25.97 -32.59
N GLU A 277 44.58 -26.18 -33.80
CA GLU A 277 43.15 -26.10 -34.08
C GLU A 277 42.36 -27.13 -33.24
N ASN A 278 42.89 -28.34 -33.09
CA ASN A 278 42.27 -29.40 -32.30
C ASN A 278 42.34 -29.09 -30.79
N PHE A 279 43.44 -28.55 -30.29
CA PHE A 279 43.57 -28.08 -28.91
C PHE A 279 42.65 -26.88 -28.64
N ALA A 280 42.47 -25.98 -29.61
CA ALA A 280 41.52 -24.88 -29.49
C ALA A 280 40.08 -25.40 -29.42
N LEU A 281 39.72 -26.39 -30.26
CA LEU A 281 38.42 -27.05 -30.20
C LEU A 281 38.20 -27.80 -28.89
N PHE A 282 39.22 -28.50 -28.38
CA PHE A 282 39.12 -29.20 -27.09
C PHE A 282 38.89 -28.21 -25.94
N ARG A 283 39.63 -27.10 -25.91
CA ARG A 283 39.39 -26.02 -24.93
C ARG A 283 38.00 -25.41 -25.07
N TYR A 284 37.51 -25.22 -26.29
CA TYR A 284 36.17 -24.71 -26.54
C TYR A 284 35.09 -25.69 -26.05
N VAL A 285 35.22 -26.98 -26.36
CA VAL A 285 34.31 -28.03 -25.88
C VAL A 285 34.33 -28.10 -24.35
N GLN A 286 35.51 -27.98 -23.74
CA GLN A 286 35.61 -27.96 -22.28
C GLN A 286 34.98 -26.71 -21.67
N SER A 287 35.13 -25.54 -22.31
CA SER A 287 34.45 -24.32 -21.89
C SER A 287 32.93 -24.43 -22.02
N LEU A 288 32.43 -25.04 -23.10
CA LEU A 288 31.01 -25.29 -23.30
C LEU A 288 30.45 -26.30 -22.31
N ASN A 289 31.19 -27.36 -21.99
CA ASN A 289 30.76 -28.32 -20.98
C ASN A 289 30.68 -27.66 -19.60
N ASN A 290 31.65 -26.82 -19.23
CA ASN A 290 31.59 -26.03 -17.99
C ASN A 290 30.41 -25.04 -18.01
N GLU A 291 30.12 -24.41 -19.15
CA GLU A 291 28.95 -23.53 -19.30
C GLU A 291 27.64 -24.30 -19.19
N ILE A 292 27.57 -25.53 -19.73
CA ILE A 292 26.41 -26.42 -19.59
C ILE A 292 26.21 -26.80 -18.12
N GLU A 293 27.25 -27.21 -17.40
CA GLU A 293 27.16 -27.52 -15.97
C GLU A 293 26.66 -26.29 -15.17
N GLN A 294 27.20 -25.09 -15.45
CA GLN A 294 26.73 -23.86 -14.81
C GLN A 294 25.25 -23.56 -15.13
N LEU A 295 24.82 -23.75 -16.38
CA LEU A 295 23.44 -23.55 -16.78
C LEU A 295 22.49 -24.58 -16.16
N GLU A 296 22.94 -25.82 -15.97
CA GLU A 296 22.19 -26.86 -15.28
C GLU A 296 22.03 -26.56 -13.80
N ASP A 297 23.09 -26.09 -13.13
CA ASP A 297 23.04 -25.61 -11.75
C ASP A 297 22.11 -24.40 -11.59
N ASP A 298 22.20 -23.42 -12.48
CA ASP A 298 21.32 -22.25 -12.49
C ASP A 298 19.86 -22.66 -12.73
N LYS A 299 19.61 -23.60 -13.64
CA LYS A 299 18.28 -24.16 -13.88
C LYS A 299 17.75 -24.85 -12.62
N HIS A 300 18.54 -25.68 -11.95
CA HIS A 300 18.15 -26.32 -10.70
C HIS A 300 17.87 -25.30 -9.60
N ARG A 301 18.69 -24.25 -9.46
CA ARG A 301 18.44 -23.15 -8.52
C ARG A 301 17.11 -22.45 -8.79
N LEU A 302 16.82 -22.14 -10.05
CA LEU A 302 15.57 -21.49 -10.45
C LEU A 302 14.35 -22.40 -10.25
N GLU A 303 14.48 -23.70 -10.51
CA GLU A 303 13.43 -24.69 -10.24
C GLU A 303 13.11 -24.78 -8.73
N GLN A 304 14.14 -24.81 -7.87
CA GLN A 304 13.96 -24.78 -6.42
C GLN A 304 13.32 -23.47 -5.93
N GLU A 305 13.71 -22.32 -6.49
CA GLU A 305 13.09 -21.03 -6.13
C GLU A 305 11.62 -20.99 -6.56
N LYS A 306 11.32 -21.49 -7.77
CA LYS A 306 9.95 -21.63 -8.27
C LYS A 306 9.12 -22.51 -7.35
N GLU A 307 9.66 -23.65 -6.90
CA GLU A 307 8.97 -24.54 -5.96
C GLU A 307 8.73 -23.86 -4.60
N LYS A 308 9.75 -23.21 -4.03
CA LYS A 308 9.63 -22.44 -2.78
C LYS A 308 8.57 -21.33 -2.89
N LEU A 309 8.53 -20.61 -4.00
CA LEU A 309 7.51 -19.59 -4.28
C LEU A 309 6.12 -20.22 -4.48
N GLN A 310 6.03 -21.40 -5.09
CA GLN A 310 4.77 -22.10 -5.30
C GLN A 310 4.19 -22.63 -3.99
N VAL A 311 5.02 -23.23 -3.12
CA VAL A 311 4.64 -23.66 -1.76
C VAL A 311 4.26 -22.43 -0.92
N GLY A 312 5.09 -21.38 -0.95
CA GLY A 312 4.78 -20.09 -0.35
C GLY A 312 3.42 -19.54 -0.84
N MET A 313 3.11 -19.60 -2.14
CA MET A 313 1.83 -19.15 -2.68
C MET A 313 0.62 -19.97 -2.22
N LYS A 314 0.81 -21.26 -1.92
CA LYS A 314 -0.26 -22.15 -1.44
C LYS A 314 -0.54 -21.95 0.05
N ASP A 315 0.48 -21.84 0.90
CA ASP A 315 0.27 -21.97 2.36
C ASP A 315 -0.17 -20.69 3.10
N GLY A 316 0.22 -19.50 2.64
CA GLY A 316 -0.17 -18.24 3.32
C GLY A 316 -0.96 -17.26 2.44
N SER A 317 -0.89 -17.39 1.12
CA SER A 317 -1.53 -16.43 0.22
C SER A 317 -2.95 -16.83 -0.16
N ALA A 318 -3.32 -18.11 -0.15
CA ALA A 318 -4.71 -18.51 -0.42
C ALA A 318 -5.68 -17.98 0.65
N HIS A 319 -5.32 -18.13 1.94
CA HIS A 319 -6.13 -17.61 3.05
C HIS A 319 -6.07 -16.08 3.17
N ALA A 320 -4.93 -15.45 2.86
CA ALA A 320 -4.82 -13.98 2.84
C ALA A 320 -5.58 -13.36 1.66
N ARG A 321 -5.53 -13.98 0.47
CA ARG A 321 -6.34 -13.56 -0.69
C ARG A 321 -7.82 -13.77 -0.44
N LYS A 322 -8.22 -14.88 0.18
CA LYS A 322 -9.62 -15.13 0.56
C LYS A 322 -10.12 -14.05 1.53
N ARG A 323 -9.37 -13.75 2.59
CA ARG A 323 -9.70 -12.65 3.52
C ARG A 323 -9.80 -11.30 2.82
N MET A 324 -8.83 -10.96 1.96
CA MET A 324 -8.88 -9.70 1.20
C MET A 324 -10.08 -9.65 0.24
N ILE A 325 -10.45 -10.77 -0.39
CA ILE A 325 -11.64 -10.85 -1.24
C ILE A 325 -12.91 -10.69 -0.40
N ASP A 326 -12.98 -11.33 0.77
CA ASP A 326 -14.10 -11.22 1.68
C ASP A 326 -14.25 -9.78 2.20
N ASP A 327 -13.15 -9.10 2.57
CA ASP A 327 -13.13 -7.69 2.98
C ASP A 327 -13.56 -6.75 1.83
N LEU A 328 -13.11 -7.03 0.60
CA LEU A 328 -13.51 -6.26 -0.59
C LEU A 328 -14.99 -6.46 -0.94
N VAL A 329 -15.53 -7.67 -0.72
CA VAL A 329 -16.95 -7.96 -0.90
C VAL A 329 -17.77 -7.26 0.18
N GLU A 330 -17.31 -7.26 1.43
CA GLU A 330 -18.00 -6.58 2.53
C GLU A 330 -18.03 -5.06 2.33
N THR A 331 -16.90 -4.45 1.95
CA THR A 331 -16.84 -3.01 1.63
C THR A 331 -17.73 -2.65 0.46
N ARG A 332 -17.75 -3.46 -0.61
CA ARG A 332 -18.69 -3.28 -1.73
C ARG A 332 -20.14 -3.35 -1.26
N GLN A 333 -20.49 -4.32 -0.41
CA GLN A 333 -21.86 -4.44 0.13
C GLN A 333 -22.24 -3.24 0.99
N ARG A 334 -21.30 -2.69 1.77
CA ARG A 334 -21.49 -1.48 2.57
C ARG A 334 -21.79 -0.28 1.67
N ILE A 335 -20.98 -0.06 0.64
CA ILE A 335 -21.19 1.04 -0.33
C ILE A 335 -22.52 0.89 -1.06
N VAL A 336 -22.92 -0.32 -1.45
CA VAL A 336 -24.22 -0.56 -2.11
C VAL A 336 -25.39 -0.25 -1.17
N LYS A 337 -25.29 -0.61 0.12
CA LYS A 337 -26.31 -0.26 1.12
C LYS A 337 -26.39 1.25 1.34
N GLU A 338 -25.24 1.90 1.56
CA GLU A 338 -25.14 3.35 1.73
C GLU A 338 -25.69 4.10 0.51
N ASN A 339 -25.32 3.68 -0.71
CA ASN A 339 -25.88 4.25 -1.94
C ASN A 339 -27.40 4.05 -2.03
N GLY A 340 -27.91 2.88 -1.65
CA GLY A 340 -29.36 2.65 -1.60
C GLY A 340 -30.08 3.57 -0.60
N ASP A 341 -29.46 3.84 0.54
CA ASP A 341 -30.00 4.78 1.52
C ASP A 341 -29.92 6.24 1.03
N TYR A 342 -28.84 6.63 0.34
CA TYR A 342 -28.74 7.93 -0.33
C TYR A 342 -29.78 8.10 -1.45
N GLU A 343 -30.04 7.06 -2.24
CA GLU A 343 -31.08 7.08 -3.28
C GLU A 343 -32.48 7.23 -2.66
N ARG A 344 -32.75 6.54 -1.54
CA ARG A 344 -34.01 6.69 -0.78
C ARG A 344 -34.17 8.10 -0.23
N LEU A 345 -33.11 8.66 0.36
CA LEU A 345 -33.13 10.02 0.90
C LEU A 345 -33.34 11.05 -0.22
N ARG A 346 -32.66 10.88 -1.35
CA ARG A 346 -32.86 11.70 -2.57
C ARG A 346 -34.28 11.59 -3.09
N ALA A 347 -34.87 10.40 -3.13
CA ALA A 347 -36.25 10.20 -3.56
C ALA A 347 -37.26 10.86 -2.60
N SER A 348 -37.01 10.81 -1.28
CA SER A 348 -37.83 11.50 -0.28
C SER A 348 -37.76 13.02 -0.46
N ALA A 349 -36.55 13.57 -0.57
CA ALA A 349 -36.34 15.00 -0.82
C ALA A 349 -37.03 15.45 -2.12
N LEU A 350 -36.92 14.67 -3.20
CA LEU A 350 -37.58 14.99 -4.47
C LEU A 350 -39.10 15.03 -4.35
N ARG A 351 -39.71 14.13 -3.56
CA ARG A 351 -41.15 14.15 -3.27
C ARG A 351 -41.57 15.42 -2.51
N GLU A 352 -40.73 15.91 -1.61
CA GLU A 352 -40.98 17.16 -0.87
C GLU A 352 -40.83 18.41 -1.75
N PHE A 353 -39.89 18.41 -2.71
CA PHE A 353 -39.70 19.53 -3.64
C PHE A 353 -40.73 19.59 -4.77
N GLN A 354 -41.41 18.49 -5.08
CA GLN A 354 -42.33 18.42 -6.22
C GLN A 354 -43.57 19.32 -6.10
N PRO A 355 -44.21 19.47 -4.93
CA PRO A 355 -45.25 20.48 -4.72
C PRO A 355 -44.75 21.92 -4.91
N ILE A 356 -43.52 22.21 -4.44
CA ILE A 356 -42.91 23.54 -4.57
C ILE A 356 -42.65 23.84 -6.05
N ALA A 357 -42.07 22.92 -6.79
CA ALA A 357 -41.85 23.06 -8.23
C ALA A 357 -43.16 23.33 -8.99
N ARG A 358 -44.26 22.64 -8.64
CA ARG A 358 -45.58 22.90 -9.23
C ARG A 358 -46.18 24.25 -8.83
N ALA A 359 -45.86 24.77 -7.65
CA ALA A 359 -46.29 26.10 -7.23
C ALA A 359 -45.53 27.19 -7.99
N VAL A 360 -44.20 27.04 -8.10
CA VAL A 360 -43.34 27.94 -8.87
C VAL A 360 -43.70 27.93 -10.35
N ASP A 361 -43.98 26.76 -10.94
CA ASP A 361 -44.42 26.65 -12.34
C ASP A 361 -45.77 27.37 -12.58
N ARG A 362 -46.72 27.21 -11.66
CA ARG A 362 -47.99 27.95 -11.72
C ARG A 362 -47.78 29.46 -11.62
N LEU A 363 -46.91 29.94 -10.72
CA LEU A 363 -46.60 31.37 -10.58
C LEU A 363 -45.85 31.93 -11.80
N TYR A 364 -44.88 31.17 -12.31
CA TYR A 364 -44.08 31.53 -13.48
C TYR A 364 -44.97 31.74 -14.71
N ASN A 365 -45.90 30.82 -14.95
CA ASN A 365 -46.86 30.93 -16.06
C ASN A 365 -47.93 32.02 -15.81
N ALA A 366 -48.42 32.17 -14.57
CA ALA A 366 -49.43 33.18 -14.23
C ALA A 366 -48.92 34.63 -14.36
N LEU A 367 -47.64 34.86 -14.09
CA LEU A 367 -47.00 36.18 -14.20
C LEU A 367 -46.44 36.46 -15.61
N GLY A 368 -46.54 35.50 -16.53
CA GLY A 368 -46.02 35.64 -17.89
C GLY A 368 -44.50 35.83 -17.92
N CYS A 369 -43.77 35.13 -17.05
CA CYS A 369 -42.32 35.28 -16.90
C CYS A 369 -41.50 34.78 -18.11
N ASN A 370 -42.14 34.14 -19.10
CA ASN A 370 -41.50 33.72 -20.37
C ASN A 370 -40.91 34.89 -21.18
N ASP A 371 -41.40 36.12 -20.97
CA ASP A 371 -40.94 37.30 -21.71
C ASP A 371 -39.79 38.06 -20.99
N VAL A 372 -39.39 37.61 -19.80
CA VAL A 372 -38.30 38.23 -19.04
C VAL A 372 -36.97 37.62 -19.47
N VAL A 373 -36.34 38.25 -20.44
CA VAL A 373 -34.94 37.96 -20.78
C VAL A 373 -34.08 38.36 -19.57
N GLN A 374 -33.35 37.38 -19.01
CA GLN A 374 -32.41 37.62 -17.91
C GLN A 374 -31.39 38.70 -18.29
N PRO A 375 -31.23 39.80 -17.53
CA PRO A 375 -30.16 40.75 -17.73
C PRO A 375 -28.96 40.30 -16.89
N ASN A 376 -28.23 39.28 -17.34
CA ASN A 376 -26.90 38.99 -16.79
C ASN A 376 -26.05 38.17 -17.77
N ALA A 377 -25.65 38.83 -18.85
CA ALA A 377 -24.55 38.38 -19.72
C ALA A 377 -23.74 39.56 -20.28
N SER A 378 -23.58 40.65 -19.52
CA SER A 378 -22.74 41.78 -19.96
C SER A 378 -22.12 42.59 -18.82
N SER A 379 -20.99 42.12 -18.30
CA SER A 379 -19.92 43.01 -17.83
C SER A 379 -18.61 42.25 -17.65
N GLY A 380 -17.59 42.57 -18.46
CA GLY A 380 -16.21 42.12 -18.24
C GLY A 380 -15.37 41.98 -19.50
N SER A 381 -15.11 43.08 -20.21
CA SER A 381 -14.06 43.13 -21.25
C SER A 381 -12.74 43.65 -20.69
N SER A 382 -11.68 42.84 -20.77
CA SER A 382 -10.26 43.21 -20.99
C SER A 382 -9.51 41.88 -21.06
N THR A 383 -8.72 41.47 -22.05
CA THR A 383 -7.93 42.12 -23.10
C THR A 383 -7.31 40.94 -23.87
N GLY A 384 -7.07 41.05 -25.19
CA GLY A 384 -6.14 40.14 -25.87
C GLY A 384 -6.72 39.37 -27.05
N ASP A 385 -6.49 39.94 -28.22
CA ASP A 385 -6.60 39.37 -29.56
C ASP A 385 -5.91 38.00 -29.71
N THR A 386 -6.60 36.99 -30.26
CA THR A 386 -6.04 36.07 -31.28
C THR A 386 -7.08 35.09 -31.85
N SER A 387 -7.35 35.23 -33.15
CA SER A 387 -7.54 34.14 -34.12
C SER A 387 -8.79 33.24 -34.05
N LYS A 388 -9.79 33.66 -34.85
CA LYS A 388 -10.76 32.89 -35.67
C LYS A 388 -10.51 31.37 -35.77
N ARG A 389 -11.05 30.56 -34.84
CA ARG A 389 -11.42 29.15 -35.08
C ARG A 389 -12.45 28.56 -34.10
N THR A 390 -12.87 29.31 -33.09
CA THR A 390 -13.77 28.87 -32.00
C THR A 390 -15.23 29.30 -32.16
N ARG A 391 -15.55 30.10 -33.19
CA ARG A 391 -16.86 30.76 -33.33
C ARG A 391 -18.04 29.81 -33.62
N LYS A 392 -17.77 28.61 -34.15
CA LYS A 392 -18.84 27.65 -34.47
C LYS A 392 -19.24 26.74 -33.30
N GLN A 393 -18.37 26.60 -32.30
CA GLN A 393 -18.63 25.80 -31.10
C GLN A 393 -19.33 26.64 -30.02
N SER A 394 -19.06 27.96 -29.98
CA SER A 394 -19.77 28.91 -29.12
C SER A 394 -21.22 29.10 -29.56
N ASP A 395 -21.49 29.12 -30.87
CA ASP A 395 -22.86 29.37 -31.37
C ASP A 395 -23.79 28.19 -31.11
N ASP A 396 -23.31 26.94 -31.18
CA ASP A 396 -24.11 25.76 -30.82
C ASP A 396 -24.31 25.64 -29.30
N GLN A 397 -23.32 26.02 -28.49
CA GLN A 397 -23.44 26.05 -27.02
C GLN A 397 -24.36 27.19 -26.55
N MET A 398 -24.33 28.31 -27.25
CA MET A 398 -25.19 29.48 -27.00
C MET A 398 -26.60 29.29 -27.56
N ALA A 399 -26.77 28.56 -28.67
CA ALA A 399 -28.07 28.11 -29.17
C ALA A 399 -28.67 27.00 -28.30
N MET A 400 -27.85 26.15 -27.67
CA MET A 400 -28.31 25.16 -26.69
C MET A 400 -28.75 25.82 -25.39
N MET A 401 -28.05 26.87 -24.92
CA MET A 401 -28.48 27.69 -23.78
C MET A 401 -29.69 28.56 -24.09
N ALA A 402 -29.80 29.13 -25.30
CA ALA A 402 -30.93 29.97 -25.71
C ALA A 402 -32.22 29.20 -26.00
N ARG A 403 -32.17 27.87 -26.17
CA ARG A 403 -33.37 27.04 -26.33
C ARG A 403 -34.07 26.72 -25.01
N ILE A 404 -33.46 26.98 -23.85
CA ILE A 404 -34.03 26.61 -22.54
C ILE A 404 -34.68 27.83 -21.87
N ASN A 405 -35.58 28.50 -22.59
CA ASN A 405 -36.37 29.62 -22.05
C ASN A 405 -37.75 29.20 -21.54
N SER A 406 -38.05 27.90 -21.54
CA SER A 406 -39.27 27.36 -20.95
C SER A 406 -38.94 26.53 -19.71
N MET A 407 -39.57 26.86 -18.59
CA MET A 407 -39.48 26.12 -17.32
C MET A 407 -39.72 24.61 -17.51
N ASN A 408 -40.58 24.24 -18.47
CA ASN A 408 -40.87 22.85 -18.82
C ASN A 408 -39.67 22.10 -19.44
N ASP A 409 -38.85 22.75 -20.27
CA ASP A 409 -37.67 22.10 -20.88
C ASP A 409 -36.53 21.92 -19.88
N LEU A 410 -36.37 22.86 -18.95
CA LEU A 410 -35.33 22.81 -17.92
C LEU A 410 -35.65 21.76 -16.84
N LEU A 411 -36.93 21.63 -16.49
CA LEU A 411 -37.44 20.57 -15.60
C LEU A 411 -37.41 19.18 -16.25
N ALA A 412 -37.67 19.08 -17.56
CA ALA A 412 -37.61 17.81 -18.30
C ALA A 412 -36.17 17.31 -18.50
N ALA A 413 -35.20 18.21 -18.70
CA ALA A 413 -33.81 17.84 -18.98
C ALA A 413 -32.96 17.49 -17.74
N HIS A 414 -33.08 18.26 -16.66
CA HIS A 414 -32.20 18.13 -15.48
C HIS A 414 -32.93 17.69 -14.20
N GLY A 415 -34.25 17.50 -14.28
CA GLY A 415 -35.09 17.25 -13.11
C GLY A 415 -35.27 18.48 -12.21
N ILE A 416 -36.04 18.30 -11.14
CA ILE A 416 -36.28 19.34 -10.14
C ILE A 416 -35.04 19.44 -9.24
N THR A 417 -34.26 20.51 -9.36
CA THR A 417 -33.13 20.82 -8.47
C THR A 417 -33.39 22.14 -7.75
N GLU A 418 -32.77 22.31 -6.57
CA GLU A 418 -32.84 23.54 -5.80
C GLU A 418 -32.37 24.76 -6.61
N GLY A 419 -31.23 24.62 -7.31
CA GLY A 419 -30.70 25.68 -8.17
C GLY A 419 -31.67 26.10 -9.26
N ASN A 420 -32.34 25.14 -9.91
CA ASN A 420 -33.35 25.43 -10.93
C ASN A 420 -34.55 26.17 -10.33
N ILE A 421 -35.07 25.72 -9.18
CA ILE A 421 -36.20 26.37 -8.49
C ILE A 421 -35.84 27.81 -8.08
N LEU A 422 -34.65 28.03 -7.51
CA LEU A 422 -34.20 29.36 -7.08
C LEU A 422 -34.02 30.31 -8.26
N GLN A 423 -33.51 29.82 -9.39
CA GLN A 423 -33.38 30.61 -10.60
C GLN A 423 -34.76 31.07 -11.13
N PHE A 424 -35.77 30.19 -11.12
CA PHE A 424 -37.13 30.57 -11.52
C PHE A 424 -37.76 31.55 -10.52
N LEU A 425 -37.52 31.39 -9.23
CA LEU A 425 -37.99 32.33 -8.21
C LEU A 425 -37.37 33.73 -8.40
N ALA A 426 -36.09 33.82 -8.77
CA ALA A 426 -35.43 35.09 -9.06
C ALA A 426 -36.06 35.80 -10.28
N ILE A 427 -36.40 35.05 -11.34
CA ILE A 427 -37.09 35.61 -12.51
C ILE A 427 -38.52 36.06 -12.14
N ILE A 428 -39.23 35.26 -11.34
CA ILE A 428 -40.56 35.62 -10.81
C ILE A 428 -40.48 36.90 -9.97
N GLU A 429 -39.47 37.02 -9.11
CA GLU A 429 -39.24 38.22 -8.30
C GLU A 429 -39.00 39.44 -9.18
N GLN A 430 -38.07 39.34 -10.14
CA GLN A 430 -37.80 40.42 -11.10
C GLN A 430 -39.07 40.85 -11.84
N ARG A 431 -39.83 39.89 -12.38
CA ARG A 431 -41.07 40.19 -13.11
C ARG A 431 -42.13 40.81 -12.21
N SER A 432 -42.25 40.31 -10.98
CA SER A 432 -43.22 40.85 -10.01
C SER A 432 -42.89 42.30 -9.67
N ASN A 433 -41.61 42.64 -9.50
CA ASN A 433 -41.15 44.00 -9.24
C ASN A 433 -41.40 44.92 -10.43
N GLU A 434 -41.11 44.48 -11.67
CA GLU A 434 -41.41 45.24 -12.90
C GLU A 434 -42.92 45.54 -13.04
N LEU A 435 -43.78 44.55 -12.75
CA LEU A 435 -45.24 44.74 -12.81
C LEU A 435 -45.73 45.70 -11.72
N ILE A 436 -45.14 45.65 -10.52
CA ILE A 436 -45.44 46.58 -9.43
C ILE A 436 -45.03 48.01 -9.81
N GLU A 437 -43.86 48.19 -10.41
CA GLU A 437 -43.37 49.50 -10.87
C GLU A 437 -44.27 50.07 -11.98
N GLN A 438 -44.61 49.27 -12.99
CA GLN A 438 -45.55 49.69 -14.06
C GLN A 438 -46.95 50.02 -13.51
N PHE A 439 -47.39 49.32 -12.48
CA PHE A 439 -48.67 49.62 -11.81
C PHE A 439 -48.59 50.91 -11.00
N SER A 440 -47.48 51.14 -10.29
CA SER A 440 -47.19 52.37 -9.54
C SER A 440 -47.16 53.60 -10.46
N GLU A 441 -46.46 53.51 -11.60
CA GLU A 441 -46.43 54.57 -12.62
C GLU A 441 -47.81 54.86 -13.22
N ARG A 442 -48.62 53.82 -13.51
CA ARG A 442 -50.00 54.00 -13.98
C ARG A 442 -50.91 54.63 -12.93
N LEU A 443 -50.67 54.36 -11.64
CA LEU A 443 -51.40 55.00 -10.54
C LEU A 443 -51.04 56.48 -10.41
N GLN A 444 -49.74 56.81 -10.51
CA GLN A 444 -49.26 58.19 -10.51
C GLN A 444 -49.90 59.01 -11.64
N TYR A 445 -50.07 58.42 -12.83
CA TYR A 445 -50.69 59.09 -13.98
C TYR A 445 -52.21 59.29 -13.84
N LYS A 446 -52.91 58.45 -13.06
CA LYS A 446 -54.38 58.51 -12.92
C LYS A 446 -54.86 59.28 -11.70
N ASN A 447 -54.11 59.34 -10.60
CA ASN A 447 -54.49 60.08 -9.38
C ASN A 447 -53.25 60.46 -8.54
N PRO A 448 -52.75 61.71 -8.64
CA PRO A 448 -51.57 62.15 -7.86
C PRO A 448 -51.77 62.13 -6.33
N MET A 449 -53.02 62.20 -5.87
CA MET A 449 -53.38 62.27 -4.44
C MET A 449 -53.40 60.92 -3.72
N GLU A 450 -53.46 59.80 -4.43
CA GLU A 450 -53.51 58.44 -3.84
C GLU A 450 -52.13 57.78 -3.73
N PHE A 451 -51.08 58.43 -4.25
CA PHE A 451 -49.72 57.89 -4.25
C PHE A 451 -49.20 57.57 -2.83
N SER A 452 -49.61 58.35 -1.83
CA SER A 452 -49.26 58.11 -0.42
C SER A 452 -49.96 56.89 0.21
N ARG A 453 -51.06 56.38 -0.39
CA ARG A 453 -51.73 55.15 0.08
C ARG A 453 -51.28 53.90 -0.67
N ALA A 454 -50.82 54.04 -1.92
CA ALA A 454 -50.48 52.92 -2.79
C ALA A 454 -49.00 52.51 -2.79
N SER A 455 -48.12 53.24 -2.08
CA SER A 455 -46.74 52.79 -1.83
C SER A 455 -46.74 51.61 -0.84
N LEU A 456 -46.92 50.39 -1.35
CA LEU A 456 -46.69 49.15 -0.61
C LEU A 456 -45.22 49.08 -0.18
N GLY A 457 -44.97 49.56 1.04
CA GLY A 457 -43.65 49.69 1.65
C GLY A 457 -43.63 50.70 2.80
N ALA A 458 -44.54 51.67 2.81
CA ALA A 458 -44.59 52.72 3.84
C ALA A 458 -45.24 52.29 5.18
N ASN A 459 -45.74 51.05 5.29
CA ASN A 459 -46.31 50.50 6.52
C ASN A 459 -45.47 49.37 7.16
N LEU A 460 -44.24 49.14 6.70
CA LEU A 460 -43.30 48.23 7.38
C LEU A 460 -42.37 49.03 8.28
N ARG A 461 -42.92 49.57 9.36
CA ARG A 461 -42.14 49.76 10.58
C ARG A 461 -41.76 48.36 11.10
N PRO A 462 -40.52 48.12 11.57
CA PRO A 462 -40.14 46.82 12.10
C PRO A 462 -40.90 46.56 13.41
N SER A 463 -42.00 45.84 13.33
CA SER A 463 -42.69 45.32 14.50
C SER A 463 -43.39 44.01 14.14
N ASP A 464 -42.90 42.97 14.80
CA ASP A 464 -43.36 41.59 14.92
C ASP A 464 -43.13 40.58 13.76
N PRO A 465 -42.17 39.63 13.92
CA PRO A 465 -41.90 38.57 12.96
C PRO A 465 -43.08 37.59 12.78
N SER A 466 -44.08 37.62 13.66
CA SER A 466 -45.24 36.73 13.61
C SER A 466 -46.22 37.08 12.49
N ARG A 467 -46.25 38.32 11.98
CA ARG A 467 -47.20 38.74 10.93
C ARG A 467 -46.82 38.25 9.53
N ALA A 468 -45.52 38.22 9.23
CA ALA A 468 -45.00 37.66 7.98
C ALA A 468 -45.20 36.14 7.93
N VAL A 469 -45.01 35.45 9.06
CA VAL A 469 -45.25 34.00 9.18
C VAL A 469 -46.73 33.66 9.01
N VAL A 470 -47.65 34.46 9.56
CA VAL A 470 -49.10 34.26 9.38
C VAL A 470 -49.56 34.53 7.94
N ALA A 471 -49.00 35.54 7.26
CA ALA A 471 -49.30 35.81 5.85
C ALA A 471 -48.76 34.71 4.91
N ALA A 472 -47.53 34.22 5.16
CA ALA A 472 -46.96 33.10 4.40
C ALA A 472 -47.75 31.80 4.63
N ARG A 473 -48.26 31.56 5.85
CA ARG A 473 -49.05 30.37 6.19
C ARG A 473 -50.47 30.42 5.60
N ALA A 474 -51.07 31.60 5.44
CA ALA A 474 -52.37 31.77 4.80
C ALA A 474 -52.33 31.45 3.30
N ILE A 475 -51.25 31.85 2.60
CA ILE A 475 -51.09 31.59 1.16
C ILE A 475 -50.85 30.09 0.87
N ILE A 476 -50.17 29.38 1.76
CA ILE A 476 -49.91 27.94 1.61
C ILE A 476 -51.15 27.08 1.96
N PHE A 477 -52.04 27.55 2.83
CA PHE A 477 -53.23 26.79 3.27
C PHE A 477 -54.42 26.89 2.28
N ASP A 478 -54.54 28.00 1.54
CA ASP A 478 -55.66 28.23 0.61
C ASP A 478 -55.56 27.47 -0.73
N ALA A 479 -54.41 26.86 -1.04
CA ALA A 479 -54.25 26.07 -2.27
C ALA A 479 -54.77 24.62 -2.14
N ASN A 480 -55.25 24.18 -0.97
CA ASN A 480 -55.50 22.77 -0.69
C ASN A 480 -56.95 22.40 -0.33
N ASN A 481 -57.95 23.28 -0.50
CA ASN A 481 -59.35 22.95 -0.21
C ASN A 481 -60.29 23.27 -1.38
N GLY A 482 -60.81 22.20 -2.01
CA GLY A 482 -62.14 22.21 -2.63
C GLY A 482 -63.26 22.31 -1.57
N PRO A 483 -64.53 22.45 -1.96
CA PRO A 483 -65.53 23.09 -1.12
C PRO A 483 -65.98 22.25 0.09
N ALA A 484 -65.91 22.91 1.25
CA ALA A 484 -66.78 22.83 2.45
C ALA A 484 -67.09 21.48 3.14
N ASN A 485 -66.61 21.35 4.39
CA ASN A 485 -67.44 20.98 5.56
C ASN A 485 -66.76 21.46 6.88
N PRO A 486 -67.45 22.07 7.86
CA PRO A 486 -66.80 22.69 9.02
C PRO A 486 -66.92 21.86 10.31
N SER A 487 -65.80 21.61 11.02
CA SER A 487 -65.75 21.52 12.50
C SER A 487 -64.33 21.26 13.04
N GLY A 488 -63.81 22.16 13.89
CA GLY A 488 -62.63 21.92 14.76
C GLY A 488 -61.80 23.18 15.06
N PRO A 489 -61.48 23.52 16.33
CA PRO A 489 -60.81 24.78 16.71
C PRO A 489 -59.26 24.70 16.68
N PRO A 490 -58.54 25.84 16.62
CA PRO A 490 -57.10 25.89 16.31
C PRO A 490 -56.18 25.95 17.54
N ILE A 491 -54.92 25.51 17.39
CA ILE A 491 -53.84 25.60 18.37
C ILE A 491 -52.68 26.44 17.79
N SER A 492 -52.15 27.37 18.60
CA SER A 492 -51.07 28.32 18.31
C SER A 492 -49.65 27.73 18.40
N PRO A 493 -48.62 28.27 17.69
CA PRO A 493 -47.23 27.83 17.81
C PRO A 493 -46.34 28.78 18.65
N VAL A 494 -45.37 28.17 19.33
CA VAL A 494 -44.28 28.78 20.11
C VAL A 494 -43.08 29.11 19.20
N ALA A 495 -42.46 30.27 19.44
CA ALA A 495 -41.27 30.76 18.73
C ALA A 495 -39.98 30.44 19.50
N THR A 496 -38.92 30.10 18.77
CA THR A 496 -37.53 30.01 19.25
C THR A 496 -36.72 31.14 18.64
N ASN A 497 -36.13 32.00 19.48
CA ASN A 497 -35.15 33.00 19.10
C ASN A 497 -33.75 32.54 19.47
N VAL A 498 -32.84 32.65 18.52
CA VAL A 498 -31.38 32.68 18.67
C VAL A 498 -30.97 34.15 18.65
N SER A 499 -29.99 34.57 19.47
CA SER A 499 -28.84 35.39 19.03
C SER A 499 -27.96 35.96 20.15
N ASN A 500 -26.64 35.92 19.86
CA ASN A 500 -25.60 36.96 20.05
C ASN A 500 -24.69 37.00 21.30
N ASN A 501 -23.38 36.84 20.99
CA ASN A 501 -22.20 37.70 21.30
C ASN A 501 -21.89 38.09 22.76
N ALA A 502 -20.65 38.24 23.24
CA ALA A 502 -19.30 38.31 22.65
C ALA A 502 -18.22 38.26 23.77
N SER A 503 -16.94 38.18 23.33
CA SER A 503 -15.70 38.71 23.96
C SER A 503 -15.16 37.98 25.21
N VAL A 504 -13.85 37.70 25.37
CA VAL A 504 -12.72 38.64 25.53
C VAL A 504 -11.35 37.88 25.50
N GLU A 505 -10.35 38.48 24.84
CA GLU A 505 -8.87 38.48 25.00
C GLU A 505 -7.93 37.23 24.97
N ASN A 506 -6.87 37.38 24.16
CA ASN A 506 -5.52 36.75 24.17
C ASN A 506 -4.57 37.57 25.11
N PRO A 507 -3.30 37.22 25.46
CA PRO A 507 -2.25 36.47 24.69
C PRO A 507 -1.40 35.47 25.58
N HIS A 508 -0.51 34.59 25.12
CA HIS A 508 0.83 34.71 24.51
C HIS A 508 1.29 33.27 24.10
N ALA A 509 1.67 32.97 22.85
CA ALA A 509 2.98 33.17 22.20
C ALA A 509 4.11 32.20 22.62
N PHE A 510 4.39 31.17 21.79
CA PHE A 510 5.71 30.83 21.20
C PHE A 510 5.52 29.58 20.31
N ASP A 511 5.34 29.72 18.99
CA ASP A 511 6.35 29.80 17.91
C ASP A 511 7.26 28.57 17.72
N GLY A 512 7.38 28.07 16.47
CA GLY A 512 8.56 27.25 16.12
C GLY A 512 8.47 26.19 15.01
N ILE A 513 7.96 26.55 13.83
CA ILE A 513 8.59 26.34 12.50
C ILE A 513 8.77 24.90 11.89
N SER A 514 8.42 24.85 10.59
CA SER A 514 8.87 23.96 9.48
C SER A 514 8.02 22.71 9.20
N SER A 515 7.24 22.61 8.12
CA SER A 515 7.47 22.82 6.66
C SER A 515 8.30 21.72 5.99
N ILE A 516 7.87 21.38 4.77
CA ILE A 516 8.60 20.81 3.62
C ILE A 516 8.39 19.32 3.29
N LEU A 517 7.80 19.12 2.10
CA LEU A 517 7.89 18.02 1.11
C LEU A 517 7.67 16.57 1.59
N GLY A 518 7.06 15.67 0.84
CA GLY A 518 6.71 15.65 -0.56
C GLY A 518 6.14 14.27 -0.88
N SER A 519 5.31 14.24 -1.92
CA SER A 519 4.76 13.06 -2.57
C SER A 519 5.80 11.96 -2.85
N MET A 520 5.47 10.69 -2.62
CA MET A 520 5.64 9.59 -3.60
C MET A 520 4.80 8.36 -3.18
N SER A 521 4.12 7.79 -4.18
CA SER A 521 3.33 6.55 -4.12
C SER A 521 4.19 5.30 -3.88
N PRO A 522 3.57 4.18 -3.43
CA PRO A 522 4.29 2.99 -2.98
C PRO A 522 4.51 1.98 -4.12
N VAL A 523 5.66 1.31 -4.12
CA VAL A 523 5.87 0.04 -4.80
C VAL A 523 6.66 -0.87 -3.87
N ALA A 524 6.04 -1.92 -3.34
CA ALA A 524 6.68 -3.23 -3.13
C ALA A 524 5.67 -4.25 -2.58
N LYS A 525 5.64 -5.40 -3.27
CA LYS A 525 5.27 -6.73 -2.75
C LYS A 525 5.97 -6.95 -1.39
N GLY A 526 5.31 -7.49 -0.36
CA GLY A 526 5.16 -8.94 -0.14
C GLY A 526 6.53 -9.59 0.11
N ARG A 527 6.84 -10.33 1.17
CA ARG A 527 6.09 -11.01 2.23
C ARG A 527 7.19 -11.64 3.11
N SER A 528 7.00 -11.76 4.43
CA SER A 528 7.80 -12.68 5.24
C SER A 528 6.89 -13.63 5.98
N THR A 529 7.23 -14.90 5.91
CA THR A 529 6.69 -16.04 6.64
C THR A 529 7.08 -15.95 8.11
N THR A 530 6.12 -16.30 8.96
CA THR A 530 6.30 -16.64 10.36
C THR A 530 6.45 -18.15 10.49
N ALA A 531 7.43 -18.54 11.30
CA ALA A 531 7.64 -19.86 11.89
C ALA A 531 6.44 -20.30 12.77
N ILE A 532 6.45 -21.55 13.24
CA ILE A 532 6.42 -21.89 14.68
C ILE A 532 6.38 -23.42 14.92
N ALA A 533 7.27 -23.84 15.83
CA ALA A 533 7.27 -24.90 16.86
C ALA A 533 7.10 -26.41 16.53
N GLU A 534 8.20 -27.14 16.79
CA GLU A 534 8.41 -28.15 17.85
C GLU A 534 7.25 -29.03 18.35
N GLU A 535 7.42 -30.36 18.25
CA GLU A 535 7.12 -31.33 19.33
C GLU A 535 7.92 -32.64 19.12
N GLU A 536 8.13 -33.39 20.19
CA GLU A 536 9.21 -34.33 20.47
C GLU A 536 8.81 -35.84 20.32
N THR A 537 9.83 -36.69 20.14
CA THR A 537 9.93 -38.16 20.42
C THR A 537 9.66 -39.21 19.31
N GLY A 538 10.65 -40.09 19.10
CA GLY A 538 10.50 -41.42 18.47
C GLY A 538 11.69 -41.94 17.65
N GLN A 539 12.43 -42.91 18.20
CA GLN A 539 13.60 -43.64 17.67
C GLN A 539 13.50 -44.18 16.22
N SER A 540 14.60 -44.14 15.44
CA SER A 540 15.31 -45.33 14.88
C SER A 540 16.44 -44.98 13.87
N SER A 541 17.56 -45.70 14.06
CA SER A 541 18.56 -46.22 13.10
C SER A 541 19.35 -45.33 12.12
N SER A 542 20.67 -45.56 12.20
CA SER A 542 21.67 -45.83 11.14
C SER A 542 22.40 -44.68 10.44
N ASP A 543 23.73 -44.80 10.54
CA ASP A 543 24.82 -44.40 9.62
C ASP A 543 25.12 -42.89 9.55
N GLU A 544 26.18 -42.42 10.24
CA GLU A 544 27.59 -42.38 9.77
C GLU A 544 27.78 -41.42 8.58
N ASP A 545 28.40 -40.27 8.84
CA ASP A 545 29.58 -39.72 8.12
C ASP A 545 29.71 -38.20 8.37
N ASP A 546 30.29 -37.83 9.52
CA ASP A 546 30.93 -36.52 9.72
C ASP A 546 32.44 -36.73 9.48
N ASP A 547 32.92 -36.41 8.28
CA ASP A 547 34.36 -36.34 7.98
C ASP A 547 34.83 -34.88 8.05
N GLU A 548 35.37 -34.51 9.21
CA GLU A 548 36.26 -33.36 9.40
C GLU A 548 37.61 -33.60 8.72
N ASP A 549 38.08 -32.60 7.98
CA ASP A 549 39.36 -32.52 7.26
C ASP A 549 40.56 -33.14 8.00
N HIS A 550 40.94 -34.36 7.60
CA HIS A 550 42.26 -34.95 7.87
C HIS A 550 42.96 -35.31 6.55
N PRO A 551 44.28 -35.08 6.42
CA PRO A 551 45.01 -35.41 5.20
C PRO A 551 45.05 -36.93 5.00
N MET A 552 44.47 -37.40 3.89
CA MET A 552 44.35 -38.82 3.56
C MET A 552 45.71 -39.54 3.51
N SER A 553 45.73 -40.75 4.07
CA SER A 553 46.87 -41.66 4.05
C SER A 553 47.07 -42.26 2.65
N THR A 554 48.31 -42.57 2.27
CA THR A 554 48.65 -43.25 1.00
C THR A 554 47.90 -44.57 0.80
N ALA A 555 47.51 -45.25 1.89
CA ALA A 555 46.72 -46.47 1.83
C ALA A 555 45.25 -46.23 1.42
N GLU A 556 44.66 -45.09 1.80
CA GLU A 556 43.28 -44.72 1.42
C GLU A 556 43.22 -44.26 -0.04
N LEU A 557 44.26 -43.58 -0.50
CA LEU A 557 44.43 -43.15 -1.89
C LEU A 557 44.54 -44.35 -2.85
N GLN A 558 45.25 -45.41 -2.44
CA GLN A 558 45.32 -46.67 -3.20
C GLN A 558 43.98 -47.43 -3.24
N LYS A 559 43.21 -47.41 -2.14
CA LYS A 559 41.88 -48.05 -2.07
C LYS A 559 40.85 -47.33 -2.94
N ARG A 560 40.92 -45.99 -3.01
CA ARG A 560 40.04 -45.16 -3.84
C ARG A 560 40.38 -45.27 -5.33
N ALA A 561 41.67 -45.38 -5.67
CA ALA A 561 42.13 -45.66 -7.03
C ALA A 561 41.68 -47.06 -7.53
N ALA A 562 41.75 -48.09 -6.68
CA ALA A 562 41.27 -49.44 -7.02
C ALA A 562 39.74 -49.49 -7.23
N LYS A 563 38.97 -48.69 -6.47
CA LYS A 563 37.51 -48.60 -6.62
C LYS A 563 37.09 -47.84 -7.89
N SER A 564 37.87 -46.83 -8.30
CA SER A 564 37.70 -46.13 -9.58
C SER A 564 37.98 -47.04 -10.78
N PHE A 565 39.01 -47.89 -10.69
CA PHE A 565 39.36 -48.84 -11.76
C PHE A 565 38.31 -49.95 -11.94
N ALA A 566 37.63 -50.36 -10.87
CA ALA A 566 36.54 -51.33 -10.93
C ALA A 566 35.24 -50.77 -11.55
N GLY A 567 35.02 -49.44 -11.48
CA GLY A 567 33.87 -48.77 -12.10
C GLY A 567 33.96 -48.65 -13.63
N LEU A 568 35.16 -48.76 -14.20
CA LEU A 568 35.42 -48.63 -15.64
C LEU A 568 35.20 -49.93 -16.45
N GLN A 569 35.02 -51.09 -15.79
CA GLN A 569 34.88 -52.39 -16.46
C GLN A 569 33.44 -52.89 -16.64
N MET A 570 32.42 -52.17 -16.16
CA MET A 570 31.02 -52.64 -16.19
C MET A 570 30.06 -51.66 -16.88
N ASN A 571 30.12 -51.56 -18.22
CA ASN A 571 28.94 -51.56 -19.10
C ASN A 571 29.31 -51.32 -20.59
N PRO A 572 28.97 -52.25 -21.50
CA PRO A 572 28.84 -51.97 -22.92
C PRO A 572 27.36 -51.95 -23.31
N LYS A 573 26.80 -50.79 -23.70
CA LYS A 573 25.58 -50.76 -24.52
C LYS A 573 25.47 -49.50 -25.36
N VAL A 574 25.80 -49.69 -26.63
CA VAL A 574 25.53 -48.82 -27.78
C VAL A 574 24.02 -48.71 -28.00
N GLN A 575 23.46 -47.50 -28.08
CA GLN A 575 22.15 -47.27 -28.70
C GLN A 575 22.27 -46.25 -29.84
N VAL A 576 21.78 -46.72 -31.00
CA VAL A 576 21.81 -46.11 -32.32
C VAL A 576 20.84 -44.93 -32.38
N THR A 577 21.33 -43.80 -32.89
CA THR A 577 20.56 -42.60 -33.18
C THR A 577 19.72 -42.79 -34.45
N ARG A 578 18.42 -42.50 -34.40
CA ARG A 578 17.56 -42.34 -35.59
C ARG A 578 16.95 -40.94 -35.57
N GLY A 579 17.63 -40.00 -36.23
CA GLY A 579 17.16 -38.64 -36.44
C GLY A 579 15.97 -38.59 -37.40
N LYS A 580 14.94 -37.81 -37.05
CA LYS A 580 13.87 -37.38 -37.99
C LYS A 580 14.25 -36.01 -38.58
N PRO A 581 14.08 -35.78 -39.89
CA PRO A 581 14.39 -34.49 -40.50
C PRO A 581 13.23 -33.50 -40.35
N VAL A 582 13.55 -32.25 -39.99
CA VAL A 582 12.62 -31.10 -39.97
C VAL A 582 12.73 -30.37 -41.31
N MET A 583 11.61 -30.22 -42.02
CA MET A 583 11.49 -29.47 -43.28
C MET A 583 11.40 -27.95 -43.03
N PRO A 584 11.87 -27.09 -43.96
CA PRO A 584 11.88 -25.65 -43.79
C PRO A 584 10.54 -24.99 -44.20
N LYS A 585 10.21 -23.92 -43.46
CA LYS A 585 9.06 -23.04 -43.65
C LYS A 585 9.04 -22.42 -45.06
N LYS A 586 7.88 -22.46 -45.74
CA LYS A 586 7.55 -21.57 -46.86
C LYS A 586 6.63 -20.44 -46.39
N LYS A 587 7.03 -19.22 -46.76
CA LYS A 587 6.28 -17.97 -46.71
C LYS A 587 4.91 -18.10 -47.40
N LYS A 588 3.87 -17.56 -46.77
CA LYS A 588 2.92 -16.61 -47.36
C LYS A 588 2.42 -15.69 -46.25
#